data_AF-V6H9C0-F1
#
_entry.id   AF-V6H9C0-F1
#
_cell.length_a   1.000
_cell.length_b   1.000
_cell.length_c   1.000
_cell.angle_alpha   90.00
_cell.angle_beta   90.00
_cell.angle_gamma   90.00
#
_symmetry.space_group_name_H-M   'P 1'
#
loop_
_entity.id
_entity.type
_entity.pdbx_description
1 polymer ?
#
loop_
_entity_poly.entity_id
_entity_poly.type
_entity_poly.pdbx_seq_one_letter_code
_entity_poly.pdbx_strand_id
1 'polypeptide(L)'
;MKKGDFFGEMALFRAKPRTATARAVLATELAAIESKQQLEKYLLANPEFAAKMVRILADRLANTNELLISKLNEITTKEIEYQIQD
;
A
#
# COMPACT_ATOMS: atom_id res chain seq x y z
N MET A 1 -7.66 2.65 6.71
CA MET A 1 -6.96 3.95 6.60
C MET A 1 -7.57 4.92 7.58
N LYS A 2 -6.77 5.81 8.15
CA LYS A 2 -7.18 6.81 9.14
C LYS A 2 -6.64 8.20 8.78
N LYS A 3 -7.05 9.21 9.55
CA LYS A 3 -6.58 10.60 9.38
C LYS A 3 -5.05 10.65 9.37
N GLY A 4 -4.51 11.30 8.34
CA GLY A 4 -3.06 11.45 8.15
C GLY A 4 -2.37 10.30 7.41
N ASP A 5 -3.11 9.28 6.98
CA ASP A 5 -2.62 8.32 5.98
C ASP A 5 -2.67 8.92 4.57
N PHE A 6 -1.96 8.31 3.62
CA PHE A 6 -2.01 8.62 2.19
C PHE A 6 -2.21 7.33 1.37
N PHE A 7 -2.71 7.47 0.14
CA PHE A 7 -2.88 6.36 -0.81
C PHE A 7 -2.84 6.87 -2.25
N GLY A 8 -2.73 5.95 -3.21
CA GLY A 8 -2.70 6.28 -4.63
C GLY A 8 -1.33 6.74 -5.12
N GLU A 9 -0.33 6.71 -4.24
CA GLU A 9 1.06 7.05 -4.53
C GLU A 9 1.65 6.17 -5.62
N MET A 10 1.19 4.92 -5.73
CA MET A 10 1.68 3.96 -6.71
C MET A 10 1.49 4.46 -8.15
N ALA A 11 0.38 5.15 -8.44
CA ALA A 11 0.13 5.68 -9.78
C ALA A 11 1.12 6.78 -10.13
N LEU A 12 1.45 7.66 -9.17
CA LEU A 12 2.41 8.74 -9.35
C LEU A 12 3.86 8.25 -9.44
N PHE A 13 4.25 7.29 -8.59
CA PHE A 13 5.62 6.79 -8.57
C PHE A 13 5.94 5.79 -9.69
N ARG A 14 5.00 4.89 -10.03
CA ARG A 14 5.23 3.84 -11.02
C ARG A 14 4.80 4.23 -12.43
N ALA A 15 4.16 5.39 -12.62
CA ALA A 15 3.56 5.80 -13.88
C ALA A 15 2.66 4.70 -14.49
N LYS A 16 1.90 4.01 -13.62
CA LYS A 16 0.97 2.93 -14.00
C LYS A 16 -0.47 3.31 -13.64
N PRO A 17 -1.48 2.75 -14.34
CA PRO A 17 -2.88 2.91 -13.98
C PRO A 17 -3.17 2.53 -12.53
N ARG A 18 -4.28 3.05 -11.99
CA ARG A 18 -4.75 2.73 -10.63
C ARG A 18 -4.97 1.22 -10.50
N THR A 19 -4.32 0.62 -9.51
CA THR A 19 -4.38 -0.83 -9.24
C THR A 19 -5.48 -1.23 -8.25
N ALA A 20 -6.09 -0.26 -7.58
CA ALA A 20 -7.11 -0.48 -6.56
C ALA A 20 -8.10 0.69 -6.50
N THR A 21 -9.32 0.38 -6.05
CA THR A 21 -10.37 1.36 -5.75
C THR A 21 -10.30 1.77 -4.28
N ALA A 22 -10.49 3.05 -4.00
CA ALA A 22 -10.69 3.56 -2.64
C ALA A 22 -12.12 4.11 -2.52
N ARG A 23 -12.83 3.73 -1.46
CA ARG A 23 -14.20 4.19 -1.17
C ARG A 23 -14.24 4.76 0.24
N ALA A 24 -14.81 5.96 0.38
CA ALA A 24 -15.04 6.54 1.69
C ALA A 24 -16.14 5.74 2.42
N VAL A 25 -15.86 5.33 3.66
CA VAL A 25 -16.83 4.62 4.52
C VAL A 25 -17.66 5.60 5.34
N LEU A 26 -17.11 6.79 5.60
CA LEU A 26 -17.72 7.90 6.35
C LEU A 26 -17.44 9.21 5.60
N ALA A 27 -18.12 10.30 5.98
CA ALA A 27 -17.81 11.63 5.48
C ALA A 27 -16.31 11.93 5.69
N THR A 28 -15.59 12.22 4.61
CA THR A 28 -14.13 12.30 4.59
C THR A 28 -13.70 13.45 3.69
N GLU A 29 -12.74 14.24 4.16
CA GLU A 29 -12.04 15.25 3.38
C GLU A 29 -10.63 14.76 3.04
N LEU A 30 -10.17 15.05 1.82
CA LEU A 30 -8.87 14.64 1.31
C LEU A 30 -8.14 15.83 0.69
N ALA A 31 -6.84 15.91 0.94
CA ALA A 31 -5.94 16.73 0.15
C ALA A 31 -5.47 15.93 -1.07
N ALA A 32 -5.59 16.51 -2.27
CA ALA A 32 -5.21 15.86 -3.51
C ALA A 32 -3.83 16.32 -4.00
N ILE A 33 -3.03 15.36 -4.45
CA ILE A 33 -1.80 15.59 -5.22
C ILE A 33 -2.02 14.99 -6.61
N GLU A 34 -1.99 15.83 -7.64
CA GLU A 34 -2.43 15.45 -8.99
C GLU A 34 -1.28 14.96 -9.88
N SER A 35 -0.06 15.41 -9.60
CA SER A 35 1.12 15.09 -10.41
C SER A 35 2.31 14.64 -9.58
N LYS A 36 3.22 13.91 -10.23
CA LYS A 36 4.51 13.51 -9.63
C LYS A 36 5.33 14.72 -9.23
N GLN A 37 5.36 15.77 -10.06
CA GLN A 37 6.08 17.01 -9.78
C GLN A 37 5.51 17.74 -8.56
N GLN A 38 4.19 17.76 -8.40
CA GLN A 38 3.56 18.32 -7.21
C GLN A 38 3.93 17.52 -5.96
N LEU A 39 3.96 16.18 -6.05
CA LEU A 39 4.41 15.32 -4.96
C LEU A 39 5.87 15.61 -4.58
N GLU A 40 6.78 15.63 -5.56
CA GLU A 40 8.20 15.88 -5.35
C GLU A 40 8.43 17.25 -4.67
N LYS A 41 7.78 18.30 -5.17
CA LYS A 41 7.85 19.64 -4.56
C LYS A 41 7.33 19.63 -3.12
N TYR A 42 6.22 18.93 -2.87
CA TYR A 42 5.64 18.85 -1.53
C TYR A 42 6.56 18.10 -0.56
N LEU A 43 7.17 16.99 -0.98
CA LEU A 43 8.10 16.22 -0.16
C LEU A 43 9.36 17.02 0.18
N LEU A 44 9.91 17.76 -0.79
CA LEU A 44 11.07 18.65 -0.56
C LEU A 44 10.74 19.78 0.43
N ALA A 45 9.54 20.34 0.34
CA ALA A 45 9.10 21.41 1.25
C ALA A 45 8.70 20.90 2.64
N ASN A 46 8.41 19.60 2.81
CA ASN A 46 7.88 19.02 4.05
C ASN A 46 8.66 17.74 4.46
N PRO A 47 9.90 17.85 4.97
CA PRO A 47 10.74 16.70 5.31
C PRO A 47 10.12 15.75 6.35
N GLU A 48 9.39 16.27 7.33
CA GLU A 48 8.70 15.45 8.33
C GLU A 48 7.65 14.53 7.71
N PHE A 49 6.91 15.05 6.71
CA PHE A 49 5.94 14.25 5.97
C PHE A 49 6.66 13.20 5.11
N ALA A 50 7.79 13.54 4.50
CA ALA A 50 8.59 12.57 3.74
C ALA A 50 9.08 11.42 4.63
N ALA A 51 9.58 11.70 5.83
CA ALA A 51 9.98 10.68 6.79
C ALA A 51 8.80 9.78 7.20
N LYS A 52 7.62 10.38 7.46
CA LYS A 52 6.39 9.62 7.75
C LYS A 52 5.98 8.72 6.58
N MET A 53 6.08 9.23 5.34
CA MET A 53 5.75 8.47 4.13
C MET A 53 6.66 7.25 3.98
N VAL A 54 7.97 7.42 4.17
CA VAL A 54 8.93 6.30 4.13
C VAL A 54 8.57 5.23 5.16
N ARG A 55 8.28 5.62 6.41
CA ARG A 55 7.89 4.67 7.46
C ARG A 55 6.63 3.88 7.10
N ILE A 56 5.58 4.56 6.64
CA ILE A 56 4.32 3.92 6.24
C ILE A 56 4.54 2.94 5.06
N LEU A 57 5.36 3.31 4.08
CA LEU A 57 5.66 2.41 2.95
C LEU A 57 6.47 1.19 3.38
N ALA A 58 7.43 1.35 4.30
CA ALA A 58 8.20 0.25 4.85
C ALA A 58 7.30 -0.73 5.62
N ASP A 59 6.41 -0.22 6.48
CA ASP A 59 5.45 -1.04 7.22
C ASP A 59 4.50 -1.79 6.26
N ARG A 60 4.01 -1.12 5.21
CA ARG A 60 3.18 -1.77 4.17
C ARG A 60 3.92 -2.88 3.44
N LEU A 61 5.20 -2.67 3.13
CA LEU A 61 6.03 -3.67 2.46
C LEU A 61 6.22 -4.91 3.36
N ALA A 62 6.56 -4.69 4.63
CA ALA A 62 6.71 -5.77 5.61
C ALA A 62 5.41 -6.58 5.77
N ASN A 63 4.28 -5.90 5.99
CA ASN A 63 2.97 -6.55 6.13
C ASN A 63 2.56 -7.33 4.86
N THR A 64 2.88 -6.80 3.67
CA THR A 64 2.60 -7.50 2.40
C THR A 64 3.47 -8.75 2.27
N ASN A 65 4.72 -8.69 2.69
CA ASN A 65 5.63 -9.84 2.69
C ASN A 65 5.14 -10.93 3.65
N GLU A 66 4.71 -10.57 4.86
CA GLU A 66 4.11 -11.49 5.82
C GLU A 66 2.83 -12.15 5.27
N LEU A 67 1.94 -11.36 4.65
CA LEU A 67 0.73 -11.88 4.02
C LEU A 67 1.05 -12.88 2.90
N LEU A 68 2.07 -12.58 2.08
CA LEU A 68 2.51 -13.47 1.02
C LEU A 68 3.03 -14.80 1.58
N ILE A 69 3.86 -14.75 2.63
CA ILE A 69 4.36 -15.96 3.32
C ILE A 69 3.21 -16.78 3.89
N SER A 70 2.26 -16.13 4.57
CA SER A 70 1.06 -16.82 5.11
C SER A 70 0.27 -17.53 4.01
N LYS A 71 0.06 -16.86 2.87
CA LYS A 71 -0.69 -17.42 1.74
C LYS A 71 0.05 -18.58 1.07
N LEU A 72 1.37 -18.50 0.95
CA LEU A 72 2.19 -19.60 0.43
C LEU A 72 2.11 -20.83 1.35
N ASN A 73 2.18 -20.63 2.68
CA ASN A 73 2.05 -21.73 3.63
C ASN A 73 0.66 -22.39 3.56
N GLU A 74 -0.41 -21.62 3.46
CA GLU A 74 -1.77 -22.15 3.27
C GLU A 74 -1.89 -23.03 2.00
N ILE A 75 -1.21 -22.65 0.92
CA ILE A 75 -1.20 -23.43 -0.34
C ILE A 75 -0.43 -24.74 -0.14
N THR A 76 0.78 -24.67 0.40
CA THR A 76 1.61 -25.86 0.66
C THR A 76 0.90 -26.86 1.59
N THR A 77 0.22 -26.39 2.64
CA THR A 77 -0.55 -27.26 3.54
C THR A 77 -1.70 -27.95 2.82
N LYS A 78 -2.46 -27.24 1.98
CA LYS A 78 -3.57 -27.81 1.20
C LYS A 78 -3.10 -28.83 0.16
N GLU A 79 -1.94 -28.61 -0.46
CA GLU A 79 -1.35 -29.58 -1.39
C GLU A 79 -0.98 -30.89 -0.68
N ILE A 80 -0.40 -30.82 0.52
CA ILE A 80 -0.08 -32.01 1.33
C ILE A 80 -1.35 -32.77 1.71
N GLU A 81 -2.41 -32.06 2.15
CA GLU A 81 -3.70 -32.69 2.50
C GLU A 81 -4.34 -33.41 1.30
N TYR A 82 -4.27 -32.82 0.11
CA TYR A 82 -4.78 -33.45 -1.12
C TYR A 82 -4.01 -34.73 -1.48
N GLN A 83 -2.68 -34.74 -1.30
CA GLN A 83 -1.83 -35.91 -1.62
C GLN A 83 -1.96 -37.06 -0.60
N ILE A 84 -2.57 -36.85 0.57
CA ILE A 84 -2.80 -37.88 1.60
C ILE A 84 -4.19 -38.52 1.47
N GLN A 85 -5.12 -37.89 0.73
CA GLN A 85 -6.49 -38.38 0.52
C GLN A 85 -6.66 -39.27 -0.74
N ASP A 86 -5.62 -39.43 -1.54
CA ASP A 86 -5.48 -40.42 -2.62
C ASP A 86 -4.63 -41.62 -2.16
#